data_AF-A0A356G595-F1
#
_entry.id   AF-A0A356G595-F1
#
_cell.length_a   1.000
_cell.length_b   1.000
_cell.length_c   1.000
_cell.angle_alpha   90.00
_cell.angle_beta   90.00
_cell.angle_gamma   90.00
#
_symmetry.space_group_name_H-M   'P 1'
#
loop_
_entity.id
_entity.type
_entity.pdbx_description
1 polymer ?
#
loop_
_entity_poly.entity_id
_entity_poly.type
_entity_poly.pdbx_seq_one_letter_code
_entity_poly.pdbx_strand_id
1 'polypeptide(L)'
;MDGSTTRVPRRIAAVIINSLKGGVVPRIGLPYVTVGREREIQALLHDLDLVADGGASFRFLVGRYGSGKSFLLQTIRTHAMGRGFVVADADLSPERRLQGGQGQGLATYRELVRNLSTKTRPEGGALSLVLDRWVAALREEADPEGALARQLEPVRELVCGFDFSRVLELYWHASLEGDDDRRAGVVRWLRGEFRTKTEARSELGVNACITDDTWYEYLKLFAQFLVGAGYQGLIVLVDELVNLYKIPNATSRQYNYEKILTMYNDTLQGKARHLGIIMGGTPQSIEDRRRGVFSYEALRSRLTQGRFAGAGLSDMLAPVIHLEPLTYEELLVLIEKLAEIHAGYFGYERTVTEAQLVSFLKIEFGRVGADTHLTPREVIRDFIELLDIACQNPGAGVDELLRSDAFSGAVTSPVAATAEGDVDAAYAEFTI
;
A
#
# COMPACT_ATOMS: atom_id res chain seq x y z
N MET A 1 33.30 0.15 -8.39
CA MET A 1 33.50 1.31 -9.26
C MET A 1 32.58 1.15 -10.46
N ASP A 2 31.47 1.87 -10.46
CA ASP A 2 30.93 2.54 -11.65
C ASP A 2 30.03 3.67 -11.11
N GLY A 3 30.64 4.85 -10.96
CA GLY A 3 30.08 6.01 -10.26
C GLY A 3 29.22 6.89 -11.15
N SER A 4 28.29 6.29 -11.93
CA SER A 4 27.26 7.09 -12.59
C SER A 4 26.20 7.45 -11.54
N THR A 5 26.35 8.60 -10.88
CA THR A 5 25.25 9.24 -10.16
C THR A 5 24.13 9.46 -11.17
N THR A 6 23.14 8.57 -11.15
CA THR A 6 22.01 8.63 -12.08
C THR A 6 21.26 9.90 -11.76
N ARG A 7 21.48 10.95 -12.57
CA ARG A 7 20.93 12.28 -12.33
C ARG A 7 19.41 12.17 -12.27
N VAL A 8 18.83 12.41 -11.09
CA VAL A 8 17.38 12.31 -10.89
C VAL A 8 16.68 13.33 -11.80
N PRO A 9 15.74 12.91 -12.67
CA PRO A 9 14.99 13.84 -13.51
C PRO A 9 14.28 14.88 -12.64
N ARG A 10 14.36 16.17 -13.02
CA ARG A 10 13.85 17.28 -12.21
C ARG A 10 12.39 17.11 -11.77
N ARG A 11 11.54 16.55 -12.64
CA ARG A 11 10.13 16.23 -12.32
C ARG A 11 10.02 15.20 -11.18
N ILE A 12 10.87 14.19 -11.18
CA ILE A 12 10.88 13.15 -10.14
C ILE A 12 11.43 13.72 -8.82
N ALA A 13 12.52 14.50 -8.89
CA ALA A 13 13.09 15.17 -7.72
C ALA A 13 12.04 16.08 -7.03
N ALA A 14 11.27 16.85 -7.81
CA ALA A 14 10.18 17.68 -7.30
C ALA A 14 9.15 16.87 -6.51
N VAL A 15 8.72 15.73 -7.05
CA VAL A 15 7.73 14.85 -6.39
C VAL A 15 8.28 14.26 -5.10
N ILE A 16 9.54 13.82 -5.10
CA ILE A 16 10.21 13.27 -3.91
C ILE A 16 10.26 14.34 -2.80
N ILE A 17 10.84 15.50 -3.08
CA ILE A 17 11.03 16.56 -2.09
C ILE A 17 9.68 17.05 -1.54
N ASN A 18 8.72 17.35 -2.40
CA ASN A 18 7.41 17.85 -1.97
C ASN A 18 6.62 16.82 -1.15
N SER A 19 6.67 15.54 -1.52
CA SER A 19 5.96 14.47 -0.78
C SER A 19 6.56 14.29 0.60
N LEU A 20 7.89 14.15 0.68
CA LEU A 20 8.60 13.92 1.93
C LEU A 20 8.51 15.13 2.87
N LYS A 21 8.57 16.35 2.33
CA LYS A 21 8.28 17.59 3.07
C LYS A 21 6.88 17.58 3.68
N GLY A 22 5.88 17.12 2.93
CA GLY A 22 4.51 16.91 3.42
C GLY A 22 4.34 15.75 4.40
N GLY A 23 5.39 14.96 4.67
CA GLY A 23 5.33 13.76 5.51
C GLY A 23 4.62 12.57 4.86
N VAL A 24 4.49 12.58 3.53
CA VAL A 24 3.86 11.52 2.74
C VAL A 24 4.87 10.83 1.83
N VAL A 25 4.60 9.56 1.49
CA VAL A 25 5.47 8.78 0.62
C VAL A 25 5.14 9.08 -0.85
N PRO A 26 6.12 9.45 -1.70
CA PRO A 26 5.86 9.73 -3.11
C PRO A 26 5.42 8.47 -3.86
N ARG A 27 4.50 8.61 -4.84
CA ARG A 27 4.07 7.47 -5.70
C ARG A 27 5.08 7.10 -6.79
N ILE A 28 6.00 8.01 -7.13
CA ILE A 28 7.06 7.80 -8.13
C ILE A 28 8.41 8.28 -7.58
N GLY A 29 9.50 7.68 -8.06
CA GLY A 29 10.85 8.08 -7.66
C GLY A 29 11.39 7.42 -6.38
N LEU A 30 10.65 6.49 -5.77
CA LEU A 30 11.11 5.72 -4.62
C LEU A 30 12.50 5.09 -4.78
N PRO A 31 12.89 4.49 -5.93
CA PRO A 31 14.20 3.87 -6.07
C PRO A 31 15.38 4.80 -5.81
N TYR A 32 15.20 6.12 -5.94
CA TYR A 32 16.25 7.11 -5.65
C TYR A 32 16.46 7.34 -4.15
N VAL A 33 15.48 7.00 -3.31
CA VAL A 33 15.49 7.24 -1.86
C VAL A 33 15.37 5.95 -1.05
N THR A 34 15.25 4.78 -1.69
CA THR A 34 15.25 3.49 -0.98
C THR A 34 16.61 3.27 -0.32
N VAL A 35 16.59 2.97 0.97
CA VAL A 35 17.76 2.62 1.79
C VAL A 35 17.37 1.46 2.70
N GLY A 36 18.24 0.48 2.79
CA GLY A 36 18.01 -0.74 3.55
C GLY A 36 16.87 -1.59 2.98
N ARG A 37 16.32 -2.45 3.84
CA ARG A 37 15.19 -3.36 3.55
C ARG A 37 15.46 -4.41 2.49
N GLU A 38 16.72 -4.73 2.21
CA GLU A 38 17.05 -5.71 1.18
C GLU A 38 16.38 -7.06 1.49
N ARG A 39 16.37 -7.50 2.75
CA ARG A 39 15.79 -8.79 3.14
C ARG A 39 14.26 -8.82 2.95
N GLU A 40 13.57 -7.77 3.39
CA GLU A 40 12.12 -7.63 3.27
C GLU A 40 11.70 -7.50 1.80
N ILE A 41 12.44 -6.73 1.00
CA ILE A 41 12.20 -6.60 -0.44
C ILE A 41 12.40 -7.95 -1.12
N GLN A 42 13.50 -8.66 -0.87
CA GLN A 42 13.74 -9.97 -1.50
C GLN A 42 12.64 -10.99 -1.17
N ALA A 43 12.14 -11.02 0.07
CA ALA A 43 11.04 -11.89 0.46
C ALA A 43 9.75 -11.57 -0.30
N LEU A 44 9.41 -10.29 -0.43
CA LEU A 44 8.23 -9.87 -1.19
C LEU A 44 8.41 -10.08 -2.70
N LEU A 45 9.62 -9.95 -3.24
CA LEU A 45 9.91 -10.27 -4.64
C LEU A 45 9.74 -11.76 -4.92
N HIS A 46 10.13 -12.63 -3.99
CA HIS A 46 9.87 -14.06 -4.08
C HIS A 46 8.37 -14.37 -4.13
N ASP A 47 7.56 -13.65 -3.33
CA ASP A 47 6.11 -13.79 -3.39
C ASP A 47 5.54 -13.36 -4.74
N LEU A 48 6.10 -12.32 -5.40
CA LEU A 48 5.68 -11.95 -6.74
C LEU A 48 5.95 -13.08 -7.74
N ASP A 49 7.09 -13.75 -7.64
CA ASP A 49 7.43 -14.86 -8.52
C ASP A 49 6.45 -16.03 -8.34
N LEU A 50 6.09 -16.36 -7.09
CA LEU A 50 5.05 -17.36 -6.79
C LEU A 50 3.68 -16.99 -7.39
N VAL A 51 3.30 -15.71 -7.36
CA VAL A 51 2.04 -15.24 -7.94
C VAL A 51 2.07 -15.29 -9.47
N ALA A 52 3.20 -14.95 -10.10
CA ALA A 52 3.36 -15.05 -11.55
C ALA A 52 3.17 -16.50 -12.04
N ASP A 53 3.66 -17.47 -11.27
CA ASP A 53 3.57 -18.91 -11.57
C ASP A 53 2.16 -19.52 -11.31
N GLY A 54 1.16 -18.69 -10.95
CA GLY A 54 -0.22 -19.14 -10.72
C GLY A 54 -0.59 -19.39 -9.27
N GLY A 55 0.34 -19.19 -8.35
CA GLY A 55 0.09 -19.23 -6.92
C GLY A 55 -0.64 -17.98 -6.40
N ALA A 56 -0.81 -17.93 -5.08
CA ALA A 56 -1.30 -16.77 -4.36
C ALA A 56 -0.49 -16.58 -3.08
N SER A 57 -0.35 -15.33 -2.64
CA SER A 57 0.42 -14.98 -1.44
C SER A 57 -0.37 -14.05 -0.52
N PHE A 58 -0.13 -14.16 0.78
CA PHE A 58 -0.74 -13.30 1.79
C PHE A 58 0.29 -12.92 2.85
N ARG A 59 0.59 -11.63 2.95
CA ARG A 59 1.58 -11.07 3.89
C ARG A 59 1.00 -9.96 4.75
N PHE A 60 1.54 -9.83 5.95
CA PHE A 60 1.37 -8.67 6.82
C PHE A 60 2.71 -7.95 6.94
N LEU A 61 2.68 -6.62 6.79
CA LEU A 61 3.81 -5.74 7.12
C LEU A 61 3.50 -5.04 8.44
N VAL A 62 4.24 -5.38 9.49
CA VAL A 62 3.97 -4.93 10.86
C VAL A 62 5.09 -4.04 11.36
N GLY A 63 4.75 -2.82 11.73
CA GLY A 63 5.76 -1.86 12.19
C GLY A 63 5.13 -0.63 12.83
N ARG A 64 5.88 0.02 13.73
CA ARG A 64 5.42 1.25 14.41
C ARG A 64 5.19 2.40 13.42
N TYR A 65 4.56 3.48 13.86
CA TYR A 65 4.50 4.70 13.04
C TYR A 65 5.94 5.14 12.69
N GLY A 66 6.16 5.56 11.44
CA GLY A 66 7.49 5.94 10.96
C GLY A 66 8.46 4.81 10.58
N SER A 67 8.15 3.53 10.85
CA SER A 67 9.02 2.39 10.52
C SER A 67 9.22 2.11 9.01
N GLY A 68 8.62 2.90 8.12
CA GLY A 68 8.75 2.71 6.67
C GLY A 68 7.76 1.72 6.04
N LYS A 69 6.67 1.33 6.72
CA LYS A 69 5.61 0.45 6.14
C LYS A 69 5.10 0.94 4.78
N SER A 70 4.56 2.15 4.73
CA SER A 70 4.01 2.71 3.50
C SER A 70 5.11 2.90 2.44
N PHE A 71 6.36 3.15 2.85
CA PHE A 71 7.50 3.21 1.95
C PHE A 71 7.79 1.84 1.32
N LEU A 72 7.82 0.76 2.10
CA LEU A 72 8.00 -0.60 1.61
C LEU A 72 6.84 -1.03 0.71
N LEU A 73 5.59 -0.73 1.09
CA LEU A 73 4.40 -0.97 0.25
C LEU A 73 4.50 -0.29 -1.11
N GLN A 74 4.94 0.98 -1.16
CA GLN A 74 5.11 1.68 -2.43
C GLN A 74 6.33 1.18 -3.22
N THR A 75 7.37 0.70 -2.53
CA THR A 75 8.53 0.06 -3.16
C THR A 75 8.12 -1.25 -3.85
N ILE A 76 7.40 -2.13 -3.16
CA ILE A 76 6.91 -3.38 -3.76
C ILE A 76 5.89 -3.11 -4.88
N ARG A 77 5.04 -2.10 -4.74
CA ARG A 77 4.15 -1.61 -5.82
C ARG A 77 4.93 -1.28 -7.09
N THR A 78 6.04 -0.56 -6.95
CA THR A 78 6.90 -0.18 -8.08
C THR A 78 7.54 -1.41 -8.73
N HIS A 79 8.07 -2.35 -7.93
CA HIS A 79 8.64 -3.59 -8.44
C HIS A 79 7.61 -4.48 -9.14
N ALA A 80 6.43 -4.66 -8.55
CA ALA A 80 5.34 -5.44 -9.13
C ALA A 80 4.92 -4.89 -10.50
N MET A 81 4.66 -3.58 -10.60
CA MET A 81 4.37 -2.95 -11.90
C MET A 81 5.54 -3.12 -12.89
N GLY A 82 6.78 -2.98 -12.42
CA GLY A 82 7.98 -3.20 -13.23
C GLY A 82 8.07 -4.61 -13.82
N ARG A 83 7.57 -5.62 -13.10
CA ARG A 83 7.46 -7.04 -13.51
C ARG A 83 6.17 -7.37 -14.27
N GLY A 84 5.34 -6.39 -14.62
CA GLY A 84 4.13 -6.62 -15.41
C GLY A 84 2.90 -7.07 -14.61
N PHE A 85 2.88 -6.84 -13.29
CA PHE A 85 1.67 -6.97 -12.49
C PHE A 85 0.79 -5.72 -12.61
N VAL A 86 -0.52 -5.92 -12.38
CA VAL A 86 -1.42 -4.83 -12.02
C VAL A 86 -1.46 -4.74 -10.50
N VAL A 87 -1.45 -3.52 -9.97
CA VAL A 87 -1.50 -3.27 -8.53
C VAL A 87 -2.74 -2.48 -8.18
N ALA A 88 -3.46 -2.89 -7.13
CA ALA A 88 -4.54 -2.14 -6.51
C ALA A 88 -4.13 -1.77 -5.08
N ASP A 89 -4.26 -0.50 -4.70
CA ASP A 89 -3.91 -0.01 -3.35
C ASP A 89 -5.06 0.76 -2.70
N ALA A 90 -5.29 0.54 -1.41
CA ALA A 90 -6.29 1.27 -0.62
C ALA A 90 -5.90 1.35 0.86
N ASP A 91 -6.18 2.51 1.46
CA ASP A 91 -6.09 2.69 2.91
C ASP A 91 -7.45 2.42 3.54
N LEU A 92 -7.47 1.59 4.58
CA LEU A 92 -8.66 1.42 5.39
C LEU A 92 -8.96 2.71 6.16
N SER A 93 -10.25 2.99 6.37
CA SER A 93 -10.74 4.15 7.11
C SER A 93 -12.02 3.77 7.88
N PRO A 94 -12.60 4.65 8.70
CA PRO A 94 -13.89 4.36 9.33
C PRO A 94 -15.00 3.99 8.33
N GLU A 95 -14.93 4.51 7.09
CA GLU A 95 -15.87 4.29 5.97
C GLU A 95 -15.41 3.18 5.01
N ARG A 96 -14.12 2.84 4.98
CA ARG A 96 -13.54 1.76 4.17
C ARG A 96 -13.03 0.63 5.05
N ARG A 97 -13.82 -0.44 5.13
CA ARG A 97 -13.53 -1.64 5.95
C ARG A 97 -13.55 -2.88 5.05
N LEU A 98 -13.17 -4.04 5.59
CA LEU A 98 -13.24 -5.30 4.84
C LEU A 98 -14.64 -5.93 4.90
N GLN A 99 -15.34 -5.69 6.01
CA GLN A 99 -16.74 -6.05 6.23
C GLN A 99 -17.47 -4.91 6.95
N GLY A 100 -18.71 -4.64 6.53
CA GLY A 100 -19.61 -3.68 7.16
C GLY A 100 -21.06 -3.89 6.73
N GLY A 101 -21.99 -3.19 7.36
CA GLY A 101 -23.43 -3.24 7.02
C GLY A 101 -23.92 -2.06 6.17
N GLN A 102 -23.03 -1.14 5.79
CA GLN A 102 -23.38 0.13 5.14
C GLN A 102 -22.56 0.40 3.87
N GLY A 103 -22.16 -0.64 3.12
CA GLY A 103 -21.40 -0.43 1.89
C GLY A 103 -19.89 -0.25 2.12
N GLN A 104 -19.38 -0.57 3.31
CA GLN A 104 -18.00 -0.28 3.71
C GLN A 104 -17.00 -1.23 3.04
N GLY A 105 -17.41 -2.50 2.84
CA GLY A 105 -16.63 -3.48 2.07
C GLY A 105 -16.54 -3.06 0.60
N LEU A 106 -17.68 -2.68 0.02
CA LEU A 106 -17.79 -2.17 -1.34
C LEU A 106 -17.02 -0.84 -1.52
N ALA A 107 -16.98 0.02 -0.50
CA ALA A 107 -16.17 1.25 -0.53
C ALA A 107 -14.67 0.94 -0.62
N THR A 108 -14.17 -0.06 0.11
CA THR A 108 -12.78 -0.53 -0.03
C THR A 108 -12.52 -1.09 -1.43
N TYR A 109 -13.43 -1.89 -1.96
CA TYR A 109 -13.32 -2.40 -3.34
C TYR A 109 -13.30 -1.28 -4.39
N ARG A 110 -14.20 -0.31 -4.28
CA ARG A 110 -14.24 0.87 -5.16
C ARG A 110 -12.91 1.63 -5.14
N GLU A 111 -12.33 1.80 -3.96
CA GLU A 111 -11.02 2.44 -3.79
C GLU A 111 -9.92 1.63 -4.49
N LEU A 112 -9.87 0.31 -4.27
CA LEU A 112 -8.90 -0.59 -4.90
C LEU A 112 -9.00 -0.55 -6.44
N VAL A 113 -10.20 -0.67 -6.99
CA VAL A 113 -10.41 -0.65 -8.45
C VAL A 113 -10.13 0.73 -9.05
N ARG A 114 -10.47 1.81 -8.34
CA ARG A 114 -10.13 3.18 -8.76
C ARG A 114 -8.61 3.37 -8.83
N ASN A 115 -7.88 2.83 -7.85
CA ASN A 115 -6.43 2.96 -7.75
C ASN A 115 -5.67 1.87 -8.53
N LEU A 116 -6.35 1.06 -9.34
CA LEU A 116 -5.68 0.10 -10.24
C LEU A 116 -4.60 0.81 -11.05
N SER A 117 -3.40 0.25 -11.01
CA SER A 117 -2.18 0.87 -11.52
C SER A 117 -1.37 -0.14 -12.32
N THR A 118 -0.72 0.33 -13.37
CA THR A 118 0.19 -0.46 -14.21
C THR A 118 1.48 0.32 -14.42
N LYS A 119 2.53 -0.32 -14.96
CA LYS A 119 3.80 0.34 -15.30
C LYS A 119 3.62 1.63 -16.11
N THR A 120 2.67 1.64 -17.04
CA THR A 120 2.40 2.79 -17.92
C THR A 120 1.43 3.81 -17.31
N ARG A 121 0.75 3.47 -16.22
CA ARG A 121 -0.15 4.38 -15.49
C ARG A 121 0.02 4.16 -13.97
N PRO A 122 1.15 4.62 -13.39
CA PRO A 122 1.51 4.36 -12.00
C PRO A 122 0.75 5.22 -10.98
N GLU A 123 -0.02 6.22 -11.42
CA GLU A 123 -0.78 7.12 -10.54
C GLU A 123 -2.21 6.60 -10.23
N GLY A 124 -2.64 5.51 -10.85
CA GLY A 124 -4.00 4.95 -10.72
C GLY A 124 -4.90 5.17 -11.95
N GLY A 125 -6.14 4.64 -11.87
CA GLY A 125 -7.13 4.74 -12.95
C GLY A 125 -6.81 3.90 -14.20
N ALA A 126 -6.10 2.79 -14.05
CA ALA A 126 -5.64 1.96 -15.16
C ALA A 126 -6.71 1.01 -15.73
N LEU A 127 -7.88 0.86 -15.10
CA LEU A 127 -8.90 -0.10 -15.54
C LEU A 127 -9.26 0.03 -17.03
N SER A 128 -9.63 1.23 -17.50
CA SER A 128 -9.98 1.43 -18.91
C SER A 128 -8.80 1.14 -19.84
N LEU A 129 -7.58 1.54 -19.45
CA LEU A 129 -6.37 1.25 -20.23
C LEU A 129 -6.11 -0.27 -20.35
N VAL A 130 -6.34 -1.02 -19.28
CA VAL A 130 -6.22 -2.49 -19.28
C VAL A 130 -7.24 -3.10 -20.23
N LEU A 131 -8.50 -2.69 -20.14
CA LEU A 131 -9.57 -3.21 -20.99
C LEU A 131 -9.35 -2.86 -22.47
N ASP A 132 -8.94 -1.62 -22.78
CA ASP A 132 -8.65 -1.18 -24.15
C ASP A 132 -7.49 -1.98 -24.77
N ARG A 133 -6.42 -2.23 -24.01
CA ARG A 133 -5.30 -3.06 -24.46
C ARG A 133 -5.70 -4.50 -24.68
N TRP A 134 -6.52 -5.05 -23.78
CA TRP A 134 -7.04 -6.40 -23.90
C TRP A 134 -7.88 -6.56 -25.17
N VAL A 135 -8.79 -5.61 -25.45
CA VAL A 135 -9.55 -5.58 -26.71
C VAL A 135 -8.63 -5.45 -27.91
N ALA A 136 -7.62 -4.57 -27.88
CA ALA A 136 -6.68 -4.43 -28.99
C ALA A 136 -5.94 -5.74 -29.28
N ALA A 137 -5.46 -6.43 -28.24
CA ALA A 137 -4.78 -7.72 -28.37
C ALA A 137 -5.72 -8.81 -28.95
N LEU A 138 -6.96 -8.89 -28.48
CA LEU A 138 -7.95 -9.84 -29.02
C LEU A 138 -8.26 -9.60 -30.51
N ARG A 139 -8.24 -8.36 -30.99
CA ARG A 139 -8.46 -8.04 -32.42
C ARG A 139 -7.33 -8.49 -33.34
N GLU A 140 -6.13 -8.66 -32.80
CA GLU A 140 -4.97 -9.12 -33.57
C GLU A 140 -4.97 -10.65 -33.78
N GLU A 141 -5.82 -11.38 -33.04
CA GLU A 141 -5.99 -12.83 -33.20
C GLU A 141 -6.70 -13.20 -34.50
N ALA A 142 -6.35 -14.35 -35.07
CA ALA A 142 -6.97 -14.85 -36.31
C ALA A 142 -8.47 -15.17 -36.15
N ASP A 143 -8.87 -15.55 -34.93
CA ASP A 143 -10.26 -15.81 -34.52
C ASP A 143 -10.53 -15.05 -33.20
N PRO A 144 -10.90 -13.76 -33.27
CA PRO A 144 -11.09 -12.92 -32.08
C PRO A 144 -12.19 -13.43 -31.14
N GLU A 145 -13.31 -13.93 -31.68
CA GLU A 145 -14.43 -14.45 -30.89
C GLU A 145 -14.06 -15.76 -30.19
N GLY A 146 -13.36 -16.66 -30.87
CA GLY A 146 -12.82 -17.86 -30.23
C GLY A 146 -11.74 -17.55 -29.19
N ALA A 147 -10.91 -16.54 -29.43
CA ALA A 147 -9.92 -16.08 -28.45
C ALA A 147 -10.58 -15.50 -27.20
N LEU A 148 -11.61 -14.66 -27.37
CA LEU A 148 -12.42 -14.12 -26.28
C LEU A 148 -13.01 -15.25 -25.42
N ALA A 149 -13.67 -16.22 -26.05
CA ALA A 149 -14.27 -17.35 -25.35
C ALA A 149 -13.23 -18.15 -24.56
N ARG A 150 -12.07 -18.46 -25.16
CA ARG A 150 -10.98 -19.18 -24.49
C ARG A 150 -10.41 -18.41 -23.29
N GLN A 151 -10.27 -17.09 -23.39
CA GLN A 151 -9.73 -16.28 -22.29
C GLN A 151 -10.72 -16.10 -21.14
N LEU A 152 -12.03 -16.07 -21.42
CA LEU A 152 -13.06 -15.92 -20.40
C LEU A 152 -13.45 -17.24 -19.72
N GLU A 153 -13.17 -18.39 -20.33
CA GLU A 153 -13.55 -19.69 -19.75
C GLU A 153 -13.01 -19.93 -18.33
N PRO A 154 -11.71 -19.71 -18.03
CA PRO A 154 -11.20 -19.85 -16.66
C PRO A 154 -11.82 -18.85 -15.67
N VAL A 155 -12.28 -17.70 -16.16
CA VAL A 155 -12.94 -16.68 -15.35
C VAL A 155 -14.37 -17.12 -15.02
N ARG A 156 -15.09 -17.75 -15.96
CA ARG A 156 -16.45 -18.26 -15.78
C ARG A 156 -16.56 -19.38 -14.75
N GLU A 157 -15.52 -20.20 -14.61
CA GLU A 157 -15.47 -21.30 -13.63
C GLU A 157 -15.42 -20.82 -12.17
N LEU A 158 -15.05 -19.56 -11.94
CA LEU A 158 -14.96 -18.98 -10.61
C LEU A 158 -16.31 -18.46 -10.10
N VAL A 159 -16.42 -18.29 -8.78
CA VAL A 159 -17.59 -17.71 -8.13
C VAL A 159 -17.83 -16.29 -8.67
N CYS A 160 -19.08 -15.97 -9.02
CA CYS A 160 -19.47 -14.73 -9.71
C CYS A 160 -18.89 -14.56 -11.14
N GLY A 161 -18.23 -15.59 -11.69
CA GLY A 161 -17.53 -15.54 -12.97
C GLY A 161 -18.42 -15.36 -14.19
N PHE A 162 -19.65 -15.90 -14.15
CA PHE A 162 -20.60 -15.79 -15.26
C PHE A 162 -20.96 -14.32 -15.56
N ASP A 163 -21.43 -13.57 -14.55
CA ASP A 163 -21.82 -12.16 -14.74
C ASP A 163 -20.61 -11.28 -15.06
N PHE A 164 -19.45 -11.53 -14.45
CA PHE A 164 -18.22 -10.80 -14.74
C PHE A 164 -17.74 -11.01 -16.18
N SER A 165 -17.76 -12.25 -16.66
CA SER A 165 -17.41 -12.58 -18.05
C SER A 165 -18.40 -11.94 -19.02
N ARG A 166 -19.69 -11.93 -18.69
CA ARG A 166 -20.71 -11.24 -19.49
C ARG A 166 -20.44 -9.74 -19.60
N VAL A 167 -20.00 -9.10 -18.52
CA VAL A 167 -19.63 -7.69 -18.51
C VAL A 167 -18.40 -7.43 -19.40
N LEU A 168 -17.41 -8.33 -19.40
CA LEU A 168 -16.24 -8.23 -20.28
C LEU A 168 -16.61 -8.42 -21.76
N GLU A 169 -17.51 -9.35 -22.08
CA GLU A 169 -18.08 -9.51 -23.44
C GLU A 169 -18.78 -8.23 -23.90
N LEU A 170 -19.58 -7.61 -23.02
CA LEU A 170 -20.23 -6.33 -23.33
C LEU A 170 -19.21 -5.24 -23.65
N TYR A 171 -18.09 -5.21 -22.93
CA TYR A 171 -17.00 -4.27 -23.24
C TYR A 171 -16.40 -4.53 -24.62
N TRP A 172 -16.10 -5.80 -24.93
CA TRP A 172 -15.57 -6.21 -26.23
C TRP A 172 -16.48 -5.76 -27.39
N HIS A 173 -17.77 -6.10 -27.34
CA HIS A 173 -18.72 -5.74 -28.38
C HIS A 173 -18.92 -4.22 -28.46
N ALA A 174 -19.06 -3.54 -27.32
CA ALA A 174 -19.19 -2.08 -27.29
C ALA A 174 -17.98 -1.38 -27.93
N SER A 175 -16.77 -1.89 -27.70
CA SER A 175 -15.55 -1.38 -28.35
C SER A 175 -15.53 -1.61 -29.86
N LEU A 176 -16.09 -2.71 -30.37
CA LEU A 176 -16.23 -2.95 -31.82
C LEU A 176 -17.28 -2.04 -32.46
N GLU A 177 -18.39 -1.82 -31.76
CA GLU A 177 -19.51 -0.99 -32.19
C GLU A 177 -19.22 0.52 -32.07
N GLY A 178 -18.21 0.92 -31.30
CA GLY A 178 -17.95 2.32 -30.97
C GLY A 178 -18.98 2.90 -29.98
N ASP A 179 -19.62 2.05 -29.18
CA ASP A 179 -20.62 2.42 -28.18
C ASP A 179 -19.93 2.86 -26.87
N ASP A 180 -19.54 4.13 -26.82
CA ASP A 180 -18.84 4.70 -25.67
C ASP A 180 -19.69 4.75 -24.40
N ASP A 181 -21.02 4.87 -24.52
CA ASP A 181 -21.95 4.85 -23.38
C ASP A 181 -21.97 3.46 -22.73
N ARG A 182 -22.06 2.39 -23.54
CA ARG A 182 -22.00 1.02 -23.03
C ARG A 182 -20.62 0.70 -22.44
N ARG A 183 -19.53 1.16 -23.04
CA ARG A 183 -18.17 1.03 -22.46
C ARG A 183 -18.08 1.72 -21.10
N ALA A 184 -18.61 2.94 -20.97
CA ALA A 184 -18.65 3.67 -19.71
C ALA A 184 -19.49 2.92 -18.65
N GLY A 185 -20.66 2.40 -19.04
CA GLY A 185 -21.51 1.58 -18.18
C GLY A 185 -20.78 0.33 -17.66
N VAL A 186 -20.08 -0.40 -18.52
CA VAL A 186 -19.26 -1.55 -18.11
C VAL A 186 -18.17 -1.14 -17.11
N VAL A 187 -17.45 -0.04 -17.36
CA VAL A 187 -16.43 0.46 -16.42
C VAL A 187 -17.04 0.81 -15.07
N ARG A 188 -18.22 1.45 -15.04
CA ARG A 188 -18.98 1.73 -13.80
C ARG A 188 -19.35 0.43 -13.07
N TRP A 189 -19.74 -0.61 -13.80
CA TRP A 189 -20.08 -1.91 -13.21
C TRP A 189 -18.87 -2.58 -12.58
N LEU A 190 -17.74 -2.62 -13.30
CA LEU A 190 -16.49 -3.18 -12.81
C LEU A 190 -15.95 -2.40 -11.60
N ARG A 191 -16.19 -1.09 -11.52
CA ARG A 191 -15.91 -0.27 -10.33
C ARG A 191 -16.87 -0.49 -9.17
N GLY A 192 -17.93 -1.28 -9.36
CA GLY A 192 -18.96 -1.52 -8.33
C GLY A 192 -19.81 -0.29 -8.06
N GLU A 193 -20.02 0.59 -9.04
CA GLU A 193 -20.76 1.86 -8.86
C GLU A 193 -22.28 1.71 -8.98
N PHE A 194 -22.77 0.56 -9.46
CA PHE A 194 -24.20 0.24 -9.50
C PHE A 194 -24.73 -0.09 -8.11
N ARG A 195 -25.86 0.51 -7.74
CA ARG A 195 -26.48 0.33 -6.41
C ARG A 195 -27.35 -0.91 -6.34
N THR A 196 -28.01 -1.26 -7.44
CA THR A 196 -28.98 -2.35 -7.47
C THR A 196 -28.83 -3.22 -8.73
N LYS A 197 -29.26 -4.48 -8.63
CA LYS A 197 -29.33 -5.40 -9.78
C LYS A 197 -30.30 -4.89 -10.85
N THR A 198 -31.37 -4.20 -10.45
CA THR A 198 -32.34 -3.60 -11.37
C THR A 198 -31.70 -2.51 -12.24
N GLU A 199 -30.86 -1.66 -11.64
CA GLU A 199 -30.10 -0.64 -12.35
C GLU A 199 -29.13 -1.29 -13.35
N ALA A 200 -28.34 -2.28 -12.90
CA ALA A 200 -27.41 -3.00 -13.77
C ALA A 200 -28.11 -3.73 -14.92
N ARG A 201 -29.29 -4.31 -14.67
CA ARG A 201 -30.10 -4.97 -15.69
C ARG A 201 -30.67 -3.98 -16.70
N SER A 202 -31.11 -2.81 -16.24
CA SER A 202 -31.67 -1.78 -17.13
C SER A 202 -30.62 -1.18 -18.06
N GLU A 203 -29.39 -0.97 -17.57
CA GLU A 203 -28.33 -0.30 -18.33
C GLU A 203 -27.50 -1.28 -19.17
N LEU A 204 -27.19 -2.47 -18.63
CA LEU A 204 -26.25 -3.42 -19.24
C LEU A 204 -26.88 -4.80 -19.52
N GLY A 205 -28.11 -5.05 -19.11
CA GLY A 205 -28.73 -6.39 -19.22
C GLY A 205 -28.13 -7.42 -18.26
N VAL A 206 -27.36 -7.01 -17.26
CA VAL A 206 -26.67 -7.88 -16.30
C VAL A 206 -27.46 -7.93 -14.98
N ASN A 207 -27.81 -9.13 -14.51
CA ASN A 207 -28.65 -9.31 -13.32
C ASN A 207 -27.83 -9.48 -12.01
N ALA A 208 -26.71 -8.77 -11.91
CA ALA A 208 -25.80 -8.81 -10.78
C ALA A 208 -25.21 -7.43 -10.51
N CYS A 209 -24.84 -7.19 -9.25
CA CYS A 209 -24.05 -6.04 -8.83
C CYS A 209 -23.07 -6.48 -7.74
N ILE A 210 -21.97 -5.73 -7.61
CA ILE A 210 -20.95 -5.98 -6.61
C ILE A 210 -21.43 -5.44 -5.26
N THR A 211 -21.31 -6.23 -4.19
CA THR A 211 -21.83 -5.93 -2.85
C THR A 211 -20.76 -6.06 -1.77
N ASP A 212 -21.09 -5.64 -0.54
CA ASP A 212 -20.22 -5.78 0.64
C ASP A 212 -19.82 -7.23 0.92
N ASP A 213 -20.63 -8.21 0.54
CA ASP A 213 -20.32 -9.62 0.77
C ASP A 213 -19.46 -10.21 -0.34
N THR A 214 -19.67 -9.75 -1.58
CA THR A 214 -19.13 -10.39 -2.80
C THR A 214 -17.87 -9.72 -3.36
N TRP A 215 -17.50 -8.53 -2.91
CA TRP A 215 -16.39 -7.76 -3.51
C TRP A 215 -15.06 -8.52 -3.61
N TYR A 216 -14.76 -9.39 -2.65
CA TYR A 216 -13.52 -10.18 -2.66
C TYR A 216 -13.51 -11.23 -3.78
N GLU A 217 -14.68 -11.81 -4.12
CA GLU A 217 -14.80 -12.72 -5.26
C GLU A 217 -14.42 -12.02 -6.57
N TYR A 218 -14.80 -10.75 -6.74
CA TYR A 218 -14.43 -9.95 -7.90
C TYR A 218 -12.94 -9.63 -7.97
N LEU A 219 -12.21 -9.55 -6.85
CA LEU A 219 -10.74 -9.44 -6.91
C LEU A 219 -10.08 -10.73 -7.40
N LYS A 220 -10.62 -11.90 -7.03
CA LYS A 220 -10.15 -13.19 -7.57
C LYS A 220 -10.43 -13.27 -9.08
N LEU A 221 -11.60 -12.81 -9.53
CA LEU A 221 -11.94 -12.72 -10.95
C LEU A 221 -11.00 -11.76 -11.71
N PHE A 222 -10.70 -10.60 -11.15
CA PHE A 222 -9.71 -9.68 -11.72
C PHE A 222 -8.33 -10.32 -11.86
N ALA A 223 -7.85 -11.01 -10.82
CA ALA A 223 -6.56 -11.70 -10.86
C ALA A 223 -6.48 -12.69 -12.03
N GLN A 224 -7.52 -13.52 -12.20
CA GLN A 224 -7.60 -14.48 -13.31
C GLN A 224 -7.72 -13.80 -14.69
N PHE A 225 -8.58 -12.78 -14.80
CA PHE A 225 -8.76 -12.02 -16.04
C PHE A 225 -7.48 -11.32 -16.50
N LEU A 226 -6.75 -10.71 -15.57
CA LEU A 226 -5.54 -9.95 -15.87
C LEU A 226 -4.44 -10.81 -16.51
N VAL A 227 -4.36 -12.09 -16.14
CA VAL A 227 -3.46 -13.05 -16.79
C VAL A 227 -3.85 -13.28 -18.25
N GLY A 228 -5.14 -13.50 -18.52
CA GLY A 228 -5.67 -13.57 -19.88
C GLY A 228 -5.42 -12.29 -20.69
N ALA A 229 -5.41 -11.13 -20.02
CA ALA A 229 -5.08 -9.83 -20.61
C ALA A 229 -3.56 -9.55 -20.75
N GLY A 230 -2.70 -10.52 -20.46
CA GLY A 230 -1.24 -10.43 -20.68
C GLY A 230 -0.44 -9.86 -19.50
N TYR A 231 -1.04 -9.72 -18.32
CA TYR A 231 -0.33 -9.35 -17.08
C TYR A 231 0.09 -10.58 -16.27
N GLN A 232 0.98 -10.41 -15.29
CA GLN A 232 1.44 -11.52 -14.44
C GLN A 232 0.47 -11.89 -13.30
N GLY A 233 -0.51 -11.02 -13.02
CA GLY A 233 -1.48 -11.20 -11.94
C GLY A 233 -1.87 -9.87 -11.27
N LEU A 234 -2.52 -9.97 -10.12
CA LEU A 234 -2.97 -8.84 -9.31
C LEU A 234 -2.26 -8.82 -7.95
N ILE A 235 -1.68 -7.68 -7.59
CA ILE A 235 -1.20 -7.42 -6.24
C ILE A 235 -2.12 -6.41 -5.56
N VAL A 236 -2.65 -6.78 -4.39
CA VAL A 236 -3.55 -5.97 -3.57
C VAL A 236 -2.80 -5.49 -2.34
N LEU A 237 -2.70 -4.18 -2.18
CA LEU A 237 -2.05 -3.53 -1.05
C LEU A 237 -3.11 -2.84 -0.20
N VAL A 238 -3.21 -3.23 1.07
CA VAL A 238 -4.15 -2.64 2.03
C VAL A 238 -3.34 -2.07 3.18
N ASP A 239 -3.32 -0.75 3.36
CA ASP A 239 -2.64 -0.10 4.49
C ASP A 239 -3.65 0.34 5.56
N GLU A 240 -3.14 0.83 6.69
CA GLU A 240 -3.92 1.40 7.78
C GLU A 240 -4.88 0.42 8.48
N LEU A 241 -4.44 -0.85 8.68
CA LEU A 241 -5.21 -1.85 9.45
C LEU A 241 -5.56 -1.40 10.88
N VAL A 242 -4.86 -0.39 11.41
CA VAL A 242 -5.21 0.25 12.69
C VAL A 242 -6.65 0.77 12.73
N ASN A 243 -7.25 1.10 11.59
CA ASN A 243 -8.65 1.54 11.54
C ASN A 243 -9.62 0.41 11.89
N LEU A 244 -9.27 -0.87 11.70
CA LEU A 244 -10.06 -1.99 12.19
C LEU A 244 -9.97 -2.10 13.73
N TYR A 245 -8.78 -1.91 14.28
CA TYR A 245 -8.54 -1.93 15.74
C TYR A 245 -9.37 -0.85 16.47
N LYS A 246 -9.51 0.33 15.85
CA LYS A 246 -10.25 1.48 16.37
C LYS A 246 -11.77 1.27 16.41
N ILE A 247 -12.33 0.30 15.67
CA ILE A 247 -13.76 0.03 15.68
C ILE A 247 -14.20 -0.30 17.13
N PRO A 248 -15.15 0.45 17.73
CA PRO A 248 -15.55 0.22 19.13
C PRO A 248 -16.26 -1.13 19.33
N ASN A 249 -17.19 -1.47 18.42
CA ASN A 249 -17.99 -2.69 18.51
C ASN A 249 -17.15 -3.95 18.24
N ALA A 250 -17.11 -4.87 19.21
CA ALA A 250 -16.29 -6.08 19.14
C ALA A 250 -16.75 -7.05 18.05
N THR A 251 -18.06 -7.24 17.87
CA THR A 251 -18.62 -8.11 16.83
C THR A 251 -18.28 -7.57 15.43
N SER A 252 -18.40 -6.26 15.21
CA SER A 252 -18.00 -5.64 13.94
C SER A 252 -16.49 -5.79 13.66
N ARG A 253 -15.63 -5.72 14.68
CA ARG A 253 -14.20 -6.05 14.53
C ARG A 253 -14.01 -7.51 14.13
N GLN A 254 -14.67 -8.43 14.82
CA GLN A 254 -14.57 -9.87 14.53
C GLN A 254 -14.96 -10.20 13.10
N TYR A 255 -16.03 -9.62 12.55
CA TYR A 255 -16.39 -9.85 11.15
C TYR A 255 -15.32 -9.38 10.15
N ASN A 256 -14.62 -8.28 10.45
CA ASN A 256 -13.49 -7.85 9.62
C ASN A 256 -12.31 -8.82 9.71
N TYR A 257 -12.02 -9.36 10.90
CA TYR A 257 -10.98 -10.37 11.08
C TYR A 257 -11.36 -11.71 10.42
N GLU A 258 -12.63 -12.10 10.46
CA GLU A 258 -13.14 -13.26 9.74
C GLU A 258 -12.98 -13.09 8.22
N LYS A 259 -13.19 -11.88 7.69
CA LYS A 259 -12.90 -11.57 6.28
C LYS A 259 -11.41 -11.72 5.96
N ILE A 260 -10.51 -11.22 6.82
CA ILE A 260 -9.05 -11.43 6.69
C ILE A 260 -8.73 -12.93 6.69
N LEU A 261 -9.31 -13.72 7.60
CA LEU A 261 -9.11 -15.16 7.66
C LEU A 261 -9.59 -15.85 6.39
N THR A 262 -10.73 -15.44 5.84
CA THR A 262 -11.26 -15.96 4.58
C THR A 262 -10.28 -15.69 3.45
N MET A 263 -9.81 -14.46 3.30
CA MET A 263 -8.82 -14.09 2.29
C MET A 263 -7.52 -14.88 2.45
N TYR A 264 -7.02 -15.01 3.69
CA TYR A 264 -5.83 -15.79 4.00
C TYR A 264 -6.00 -17.28 3.64
N ASN A 265 -7.12 -17.89 4.02
CA ASN A 265 -7.43 -19.29 3.66
C ASN A 265 -7.49 -19.49 2.15
N ASP A 266 -8.17 -18.60 1.43
CA ASP A 266 -8.35 -18.74 -0.01
C ASP A 266 -7.01 -18.69 -0.75
N THR A 267 -6.05 -17.87 -0.30
CA THR A 267 -4.69 -17.86 -0.85
C THR A 267 -3.93 -19.16 -0.57
N LEU A 268 -3.92 -19.64 0.68
CA LEU A 268 -3.15 -20.84 1.03
C LEU A 268 -3.77 -22.17 0.57
N GLN A 269 -5.08 -22.18 0.31
CA GLN A 269 -5.80 -23.37 -0.17
C GLN A 269 -5.91 -23.42 -1.70
N GLY A 270 -5.28 -22.48 -2.43
CA GLY A 270 -5.30 -22.44 -3.90
C GLY A 270 -6.65 -22.07 -4.52
N LYS A 271 -7.56 -21.46 -3.74
CA LYS A 271 -8.85 -20.93 -4.22
C LYS A 271 -8.69 -19.55 -4.86
N ALA A 272 -7.69 -18.80 -4.44
CA ALA A 272 -7.19 -17.64 -5.17
C ALA A 272 -5.98 -18.05 -6.00
N ARG A 273 -5.87 -17.51 -7.21
CA ARG A 273 -4.76 -17.73 -8.14
C ARG A 273 -4.33 -16.40 -8.73
N HIS A 274 -3.05 -16.27 -9.03
CA HIS A 274 -2.45 -15.04 -9.56
C HIS A 274 -2.77 -13.78 -8.71
N LEU A 275 -2.94 -13.98 -7.38
CA LEU A 275 -3.32 -12.94 -6.44
C LEU A 275 -2.32 -12.87 -5.27
N GLY A 276 -1.65 -11.73 -5.12
CA GLY A 276 -0.86 -11.40 -3.93
C GLY A 276 -1.58 -10.36 -3.07
N ILE A 277 -1.63 -10.55 -1.75
CA ILE A 277 -2.24 -9.60 -0.80
C ILE A 277 -1.22 -9.21 0.24
N ILE A 278 -1.01 -7.91 0.45
CA ILE A 278 -0.13 -7.37 1.47
C ILE A 278 -0.90 -6.38 2.35
N MET A 279 -0.94 -6.64 3.66
CA MET A 279 -1.67 -5.85 4.64
C MET A 279 -0.72 -5.12 5.61
N GLY A 280 -0.76 -3.78 5.61
CA GLY A 280 0.03 -2.91 6.49
C GLY A 280 -0.66 -2.61 7.82
N GLY A 281 0.00 -2.93 8.94
CA GLY A 281 -0.56 -2.74 10.28
C GLY A 281 0.46 -2.27 11.30
N THR A 282 -0.02 -1.72 12.42
CA THR A 282 0.81 -1.47 13.60
C THR A 282 0.90 -2.74 14.46
N PRO A 283 1.94 -2.90 15.29
CA PRO A 283 2.01 -4.01 16.25
C PRO A 283 0.74 -4.11 17.11
N GLN A 284 0.20 -2.97 17.55
CA GLN A 284 -1.07 -2.94 18.30
C GLN A 284 -2.26 -3.46 17.48
N SER A 285 -2.38 -3.08 16.21
CA SER A 285 -3.50 -3.55 15.37
C SER A 285 -3.44 -5.04 15.07
N ILE A 286 -2.25 -5.65 15.10
CA ILE A 286 -2.06 -7.07 14.76
C ILE A 286 -1.96 -7.92 16.02
N GLU A 287 -1.05 -7.60 16.93
CA GLU A 287 -0.58 -8.48 17.99
C GLU A 287 -1.35 -8.36 19.31
N ASP A 288 -2.14 -7.29 19.48
CA ASP A 288 -2.98 -7.12 20.66
C ASP A 288 -4.01 -8.28 20.75
N ARG A 289 -3.90 -9.09 21.81
CA ARG A 289 -4.71 -10.29 22.02
C ARG A 289 -6.16 -10.00 22.46
N ARG A 290 -6.50 -8.76 22.80
CA ARG A 290 -7.84 -8.35 23.21
C ARG A 290 -8.61 -7.69 22.06
N ARG A 291 -7.92 -6.88 21.25
CA ARG A 291 -8.55 -6.04 20.23
C ARG A 291 -7.95 -6.16 18.84
N GLY A 292 -6.68 -6.51 18.72
CA GLY A 292 -5.99 -6.66 17.43
C GLY A 292 -6.38 -7.94 16.72
N VAL A 293 -5.78 -8.19 15.55
CA VAL A 293 -6.01 -9.41 14.76
C VAL A 293 -5.80 -10.68 15.59
N PHE A 294 -4.85 -10.66 16.52
CA PHE A 294 -4.53 -11.79 17.40
C PHE A 294 -5.59 -12.04 18.49
N SER A 295 -6.61 -11.19 18.62
CA SER A 295 -7.79 -11.52 19.40
C SER A 295 -8.64 -12.62 18.77
N TYR A 296 -8.42 -12.92 17.48
CA TYR A 296 -9.08 -14.00 16.77
C TYR A 296 -8.15 -15.23 16.68
N GLU A 297 -8.46 -16.29 17.42
CA GLU A 297 -7.55 -17.43 17.65
C GLU A 297 -7.05 -18.09 16.36
N ALA A 298 -7.95 -18.26 15.38
CA ALA A 298 -7.63 -18.89 14.11
C ALA A 298 -6.62 -18.09 13.28
N LEU A 299 -6.56 -16.75 13.44
CA LEU A 299 -5.52 -15.93 12.84
C LEU A 299 -4.26 -15.94 13.70
N ARG A 300 -4.40 -15.77 15.02
CA ARG A 300 -3.26 -15.75 15.95
C ARG A 300 -2.37 -16.98 15.79
N SER A 301 -2.97 -18.17 15.79
CA SER A 301 -2.25 -19.44 15.68
C SER A 301 -1.42 -19.59 14.40
N ARG A 302 -1.76 -18.83 13.34
CA ARG A 302 -1.10 -18.88 12.03
C ARG A 302 -0.12 -17.73 11.79
N LEU A 303 -0.35 -16.60 12.46
CA LEU A 303 0.44 -15.38 12.30
C LEU A 303 1.48 -15.18 13.40
N THR A 304 1.39 -15.92 14.51
CA THR A 304 2.42 -15.90 15.55
C THR A 304 3.73 -16.46 15.00
N GLN A 305 4.85 -15.81 15.32
CA GLN A 305 6.17 -16.29 14.92
C GLN A 305 6.43 -17.72 15.42
N GLY A 306 7.13 -18.49 14.59
CA GLY A 306 7.54 -19.85 14.93
C GLY A 306 8.48 -19.89 16.13
N ARG A 307 8.51 -21.04 16.83
CA ARG A 307 9.35 -21.26 18.03
C ARG A 307 10.85 -21.09 17.80
N PHE A 308 11.29 -21.14 16.55
CA PHE A 308 12.69 -21.05 16.14
C PHE A 308 13.10 -19.64 15.70
N ALA A 309 12.15 -18.70 15.62
CA ALA A 309 12.47 -17.29 15.42
C ALA A 309 13.05 -16.73 16.72
N GLY A 310 14.31 -16.29 16.69
CA GLY A 310 15.06 -15.85 17.86
C GLY A 310 16.58 -15.83 17.64
N ALA A 311 17.31 -15.12 18.51
CA ALA A 311 18.78 -15.01 18.46
C ALA A 311 19.36 -14.47 17.13
N GLY A 312 18.68 -13.49 16.51
CA GLY A 312 19.11 -12.87 15.25
C GLY A 312 18.70 -13.63 13.98
N LEU A 313 17.98 -14.75 14.12
CA LEU A 313 17.35 -15.47 13.02
C LEU A 313 15.93 -14.92 12.80
N SER A 314 15.69 -14.33 11.62
CA SER A 314 14.38 -13.87 11.18
C SER A 314 13.86 -14.70 10.00
N ASP A 315 12.63 -15.19 10.13
CA ASP A 315 11.94 -15.89 9.05
C ASP A 315 11.18 -14.87 8.18
N MET A 316 11.83 -14.40 7.12
CA MET A 316 11.21 -13.47 6.16
C MET A 316 10.18 -14.16 5.25
N LEU A 317 10.09 -15.49 5.28
CA LEU A 317 9.07 -16.25 4.55
C LEU A 317 7.79 -16.47 5.38
N ALA A 318 7.80 -16.07 6.65
CA ALA A 318 6.61 -16.10 7.50
C ALA A 318 5.53 -15.12 7.01
N PRO A 319 4.24 -15.39 7.27
CA PRO A 319 3.15 -14.49 6.87
C PRO A 319 3.26 -13.07 7.42
N VAL A 320 4.03 -12.85 8.48
CA VAL A 320 4.22 -11.54 9.12
C VAL A 320 5.67 -11.12 8.99
N ILE A 321 5.90 -9.99 8.32
CA ILE A 321 7.21 -9.33 8.23
C ILE A 321 7.20 -8.15 9.20
N HIS A 322 8.07 -8.21 10.21
CA HIS A 322 8.25 -7.15 11.18
C HIS A 322 9.26 -6.12 10.66
N LEU A 323 8.84 -4.86 10.60
CA LEU A 323 9.70 -3.74 10.22
C LEU A 323 10.23 -3.06 11.48
N GLU A 324 11.53 -3.21 11.69
CA GLU A 324 12.29 -2.39 12.63
C GLU A 324 12.45 -0.97 12.08
N PRO A 325 12.65 0.08 12.89
CA PRO A 325 13.01 1.41 12.38
C PRO A 325 14.32 1.39 11.58
N LEU A 326 14.55 2.42 10.76
CA LEU A 326 15.85 2.58 10.10
C LEU A 326 16.94 2.82 11.15
N THR A 327 18.09 2.20 10.95
CA THR A 327 19.31 2.42 11.74
C THR A 327 19.88 3.83 11.50
N TYR A 328 20.78 4.27 12.37
CA TYR A 328 21.45 5.56 12.22
C TYR A 328 22.23 5.63 10.90
N GLU A 329 22.90 4.54 10.53
CA GLU A 329 23.66 4.41 9.29
C GLU A 329 22.75 4.50 8.06
N GLU A 330 21.60 3.81 8.07
CA GLU A 330 20.62 3.89 7.00
C GLU A 330 19.99 5.29 6.89
N LEU A 331 19.70 5.95 8.02
CA LEU A 331 19.21 7.32 8.01
C LEU A 331 20.24 8.31 7.47
N LEU A 332 21.52 8.13 7.79
CA LEU A 332 22.61 8.96 7.27
C LEU A 332 22.69 8.85 5.75
N VAL A 333 22.65 7.63 5.20
CA VAL A 333 22.62 7.40 3.75
C VAL A 333 21.38 8.02 3.11
N LEU A 334 20.23 7.96 3.78
CA LEU A 334 18.99 8.55 3.28
C LEU A 334 19.10 10.08 3.18
N ILE A 335 19.53 10.77 4.24
CA ILE A 335 19.65 12.23 4.23
C ILE A 335 20.74 12.70 3.28
N GLU A 336 21.81 11.92 3.07
CA GLU A 336 22.81 12.22 2.04
C GLU A 336 22.18 12.21 0.64
N LYS A 337 21.45 11.15 0.29
CA LYS A 337 20.70 11.09 -0.98
C LYS A 337 19.73 12.25 -1.12
N LEU A 338 19.02 12.62 -0.05
CA LEU A 338 18.07 13.74 -0.08
C LEU A 338 18.77 15.08 -0.31
N ALA A 339 19.96 15.30 0.28
CA ALA A 339 20.75 16.51 0.04
C ALA A 339 21.17 16.63 -1.43
N GLU A 340 21.58 15.53 -2.07
CA GLU A 340 21.91 15.49 -3.49
C GLU A 340 20.70 15.77 -4.39
N ILE A 341 19.55 15.13 -4.10
CA ILE A 341 18.31 15.33 -4.85
C ILE A 341 17.83 16.77 -4.73
N HIS A 342 17.89 17.35 -3.53
CA HIS A 342 17.49 18.73 -3.25
C HIS A 342 18.39 19.72 -4.02
N ALA A 343 19.71 19.57 -3.92
CA ALA A 343 20.69 20.36 -4.68
C ALA A 343 20.43 20.29 -6.20
N GLY A 344 20.23 19.08 -6.73
CA GLY A 344 19.91 18.86 -8.13
C GLY A 344 18.56 19.45 -8.58
N TYR A 345 17.57 19.51 -7.70
CA TYR A 345 16.24 20.06 -7.99
C TYR A 345 16.24 21.60 -8.07
N PHE A 346 16.91 22.25 -7.11
CA PHE A 346 17.01 23.72 -7.03
C PHE A 346 18.18 24.30 -7.83
N GLY A 347 19.12 23.47 -8.29
CA GLY A 347 20.19 23.89 -9.19
C GLY A 347 21.38 24.55 -8.49
N TYR A 348 21.65 24.18 -7.24
CA TYR A 348 22.84 24.61 -6.49
C TYR A 348 23.78 23.42 -6.21
N GLU A 349 25.03 23.67 -5.86
CA GLU A 349 25.96 22.61 -5.45
C GLU A 349 25.74 22.22 -3.99
N ARG A 350 25.78 20.92 -3.68
CA ARG A 350 25.61 20.44 -2.29
C ARG A 350 26.63 21.12 -1.36
N THR A 351 26.13 21.93 -0.42
CA THR A 351 26.94 22.64 0.57
C THR A 351 27.08 21.89 1.90
N VAL A 352 26.12 21.03 2.25
CA VAL A 352 26.11 20.28 3.51
C VAL A 352 27.14 19.16 3.48
N THR A 353 28.11 19.22 4.39
CA THR A 353 29.18 18.22 4.53
C THR A 353 28.72 16.96 5.29
N GLU A 354 29.43 15.85 5.14
CA GLU A 354 29.15 14.61 5.90
C GLU A 354 29.20 14.83 7.42
N ALA A 355 30.16 15.62 7.91
CA ALA A 355 30.26 15.97 9.33
C ALA A 355 29.02 16.73 9.83
N GLN A 356 28.42 17.57 8.99
CA GLN A 356 27.18 18.28 9.29
C GLN A 356 25.96 17.36 9.26
N LEU A 357 25.90 16.39 8.34
CA LEU A 357 24.85 15.35 8.35
C LEU A 357 24.87 14.53 9.64
N VAL A 358 26.06 14.08 10.05
CA VAL A 358 26.26 13.36 11.32
C VAL A 358 25.85 14.23 12.50
N SER A 359 26.23 15.51 12.49
CA SER A 359 25.89 16.46 13.55
C SER A 359 24.38 16.70 13.64
N PHE A 360 23.71 16.87 12.49
CA PHE A 360 22.25 16.98 12.41
C PHE A 360 21.56 15.78 13.06
N LEU A 361 21.93 14.55 12.67
CA LEU A 361 21.32 13.35 13.26
C LEU A 361 21.61 13.24 14.77
N LYS A 362 22.83 13.58 15.22
CA LYS A 362 23.14 13.58 16.67
C LYS A 362 22.27 14.55 17.45
N ILE A 363 21.96 15.71 16.87
CA ILE A 363 21.08 16.70 17.47
C ILE A 363 19.66 16.16 17.54
N GLU A 364 19.14 15.62 16.43
CA GLU A 364 17.80 15.02 16.36
C GLU A 364 17.59 13.91 17.41
N PHE A 365 18.51 12.95 17.46
CA PHE A 365 18.46 11.86 18.43
C PHE A 365 18.80 12.30 19.87
N GLY A 366 19.43 13.47 20.04
CA GLY A 366 19.73 14.06 21.35
C GLY A 366 18.56 14.84 21.96
N ARG A 367 17.48 15.10 21.20
CA ARG A 367 16.29 15.80 21.70
C ARG A 367 15.60 14.99 22.80
N VAL A 368 15.10 15.68 23.83
CA VAL A 368 14.39 15.03 24.94
C VAL A 368 13.14 14.30 24.40
N GLY A 369 13.06 12.99 24.66
CA GLY A 369 11.98 12.14 24.16
C GLY A 369 12.20 11.54 22.76
N ALA A 370 13.39 11.74 22.15
CA ALA A 370 13.71 11.21 20.83
C ALA A 370 13.66 9.67 20.78
N ASP A 371 14.16 9.00 21.82
CA ASP A 371 14.16 7.52 21.90
C ASP A 371 12.76 6.89 21.83
N THR A 372 11.72 7.63 22.25
CA THR A 372 10.33 7.17 22.29
C THR A 372 9.46 7.73 21.16
N HIS A 373 9.77 8.91 20.62
CA HIS A 373 8.87 9.62 19.72
C HIS A 373 9.46 10.01 18.37
N LEU A 374 10.79 10.07 18.21
CA LEU A 374 11.38 10.51 16.96
C LEU A 374 11.19 9.46 15.86
N THR A 375 10.51 9.86 14.79
CA THR A 375 10.29 9.00 13.63
C THR A 375 11.19 9.40 12.46
N PRO A 376 11.61 8.46 11.60
CA PRO A 376 12.29 8.78 10.35
C PRO A 376 11.57 9.85 9.51
N ARG A 377 10.23 9.89 9.58
CA ARG A 377 9.41 10.90 8.90
C ARG A 377 9.69 12.31 9.39
N GLU A 378 9.80 12.51 10.71
CA GLU A 378 10.10 13.81 11.31
C GLU A 378 11.53 14.23 10.98
N VAL A 379 12.50 13.31 11.14
CA VAL A 379 13.90 13.56 10.77
C VAL A 379 14.03 14.01 9.31
N ILE A 380 13.33 13.35 8.39
CA ILE A 380 13.34 13.72 6.96
C ILE A 380 12.72 15.10 6.73
N ARG A 381 11.61 15.42 7.43
CA ARG A 381 10.94 16.71 7.30
C ARG A 381 11.85 17.84 7.77
N ASP A 382 12.39 17.72 8.98
CA ASP A 382 13.27 18.70 9.60
C ASP A 382 14.54 18.87 8.76
N PHE A 383 15.04 17.78 8.16
CA PHE A 383 16.20 17.85 7.27
C PHE A 383 15.89 18.60 5.97
N ILE A 384 14.75 18.36 5.33
CA ILE A 384 14.34 19.10 4.13
C ILE A 384 14.12 20.57 4.47
N GLU A 385 13.54 20.88 5.64
CA GLU A 385 13.39 22.25 6.12
C GLU A 385 14.75 22.95 6.31
N LEU A 386 15.72 22.26 6.92
CA LEU A 386 17.10 22.76 7.02
C LEU A 386 17.70 23.08 5.64
N LEU A 387 17.53 22.19 4.66
CA LEU A 387 18.00 22.39 3.29
C LEU A 387 17.31 23.55 2.58
N ASP A 388 15.99 23.70 2.76
CA ASP A 388 15.21 24.81 2.21
C ASP A 388 15.72 26.16 2.77
N ILE A 389 15.92 26.24 4.09
CA ILE A 389 16.44 27.45 4.75
C ILE A 389 17.85 27.78 4.26
N ALA A 390 18.75 26.79 4.21
CA ALA A 390 20.11 26.99 3.74
C ALA A 390 20.16 27.40 2.27
N CYS A 391 19.28 26.84 1.42
CA CYS A 391 19.17 27.19 0.01
C CYS A 391 18.66 28.63 -0.20
N GLN A 392 17.73 29.09 0.63
CA GLN A 392 17.16 30.44 0.54
C GLN A 392 18.04 31.52 1.18
N ASN A 393 18.95 31.13 2.07
CA ASN A 393 19.81 32.04 2.83
C ASN A 393 21.30 31.66 2.68
N PRO A 394 21.94 31.92 1.51
CA PRO A 394 23.33 31.48 1.25
C PRO A 394 24.39 32.04 2.21
N GLY A 395 24.07 33.10 2.96
CA GLY A 395 24.95 33.71 3.96
C GLY A 395 24.84 33.07 5.36
N ALA A 396 23.85 32.22 5.61
CA ALA A 396 23.69 31.53 6.88
C ALA A 396 24.52 30.24 6.89
N GLY A 397 25.37 30.07 7.90
CA GLY A 397 26.15 28.84 8.06
C GLY A 397 25.27 27.68 8.53
N VAL A 398 25.41 26.50 7.92
CA VAL A 398 24.69 25.28 8.35
C VAL A 398 24.97 24.97 9.83
N ASP A 399 26.21 25.16 10.29
CA ASP A 399 26.59 24.98 11.69
C ASP A 399 25.92 25.98 12.65
N GLU A 400 25.54 27.16 12.17
CA GLU A 400 24.81 28.16 12.96
C GLU A 400 23.33 27.76 13.08
N LEU A 401 22.72 27.31 11.99
CA LEU A 401 21.35 26.79 11.97
C LEU A 401 21.18 25.59 12.91
N LEU A 402 22.13 24.65 12.90
CA LEU A 402 22.14 23.48 13.78
C LEU A 402 22.30 23.83 15.27
N ARG A 403 22.91 24.98 15.60
CA ARG A 403 23.08 25.46 16.98
C ARG A 403 21.94 26.36 17.46
N SER A 404 21.03 26.75 16.59
CA SER A 404 19.92 27.64 16.93
C SER A 404 18.92 26.96 17.88
N ASP A 405 18.24 27.76 18.72
CA ASP A 405 17.28 27.28 19.72
C ASP A 405 16.11 26.47 19.10
N ALA A 406 15.89 26.61 17.79
CA ALA A 406 14.91 25.83 17.03
C ALA A 406 15.17 24.31 17.10
N PHE A 407 16.43 23.89 17.25
CA PHE A 407 16.79 22.47 17.37
C PHE A 407 16.89 21.96 18.82
N SER A 408 16.89 22.86 19.81
CA SER A 408 16.95 22.51 21.24
C SER A 408 15.59 22.29 21.91
N GLY A 409 14.48 22.44 21.17
CA GLY A 409 13.13 22.23 21.68
C GLY A 409 12.80 20.76 21.96
N ALA A 410 11.88 20.52 22.90
CA ALA A 410 11.31 19.18 23.14
C ALA A 410 10.49 18.70 21.93
N VAL A 411 10.51 17.40 21.64
CA VAL A 411 9.68 16.80 20.58
C VAL A 411 8.20 16.97 20.96
N THR A 412 7.49 17.89 20.31
CA THR A 412 6.04 18.08 20.50
C THR A 412 5.29 17.18 19.52
N SER A 413 4.55 16.21 20.06
CA SER A 413 3.75 15.27 19.26
C SER A 413 2.48 15.96 18.73
N PRO A 414 2.20 15.98 17.41
CA PRO A 414 0.97 16.58 16.89
C PRO A 414 -0.24 15.60 16.90
N VAL A 415 -0.28 14.62 17.81
CA VAL A 415 -1.42 13.69 17.92
C VAL A 415 -1.82 13.45 19.38
N ALA A 416 -2.18 14.52 20.10
CA ALA A 416 -2.99 14.44 21.32
C ALA A 416 -3.69 15.79 21.58
N ALA A 417 -4.46 16.28 20.62
CA ALA A 417 -5.42 17.36 20.85
C ALA A 417 -6.84 16.78 20.82
N THR A 418 -7.14 15.86 21.72
CA THR A 418 -8.49 15.65 22.27
C THR A 418 -8.36 15.02 23.65
N ALA A 419 -8.98 15.69 24.63
CA ALA A 419 -9.14 15.35 26.04
C ALA A 419 -7.95 15.69 26.96
N GLU A 420 -7.89 16.97 27.36
CA GLU A 420 -7.55 17.30 28.75
C GLU A 420 -8.54 16.59 29.68
N GLY A 421 -8.01 15.93 30.71
CA GLY A 421 -8.79 15.19 31.70
C GLY A 421 -7.93 14.23 32.49
N ASP A 422 -6.90 14.77 33.12
CA ASP A 422 -6.09 14.14 34.17
C ASP A 422 -7.00 13.66 35.31
N VAL A 423 -7.03 12.35 35.60
CA VAL A 423 -6.96 11.79 36.96
C VAL A 423 -6.52 10.33 36.86
N ASP A 424 -5.25 10.08 37.20
CA ASP A 424 -4.82 8.79 37.72
C ASP A 424 -5.15 8.77 39.22
N ALA A 425 -6.05 7.89 39.64
CA ALA A 425 -6.30 7.60 41.05
C ALA A 425 -6.65 6.11 41.20
N ALA A 426 -5.61 5.36 41.52
CA ALA A 426 -5.56 4.22 42.44
C ALA A 426 -6.86 3.43 42.72
N TYR A 427 -6.74 2.11 42.56
CA TYR A 427 -7.23 1.10 43.51
C TYR A 427 -8.10 1.60 44.68
N ALA A 428 -9.40 1.31 44.60
CA ALA A 428 -10.28 0.99 45.74
C ALA A 428 -11.55 0.32 45.16
N GLU A 429 -11.62 -1.01 45.16
CA GLU A 429 -12.45 -1.80 46.09
C GLU A 429 -13.98 -1.67 45.90
N PHE A 430 -14.55 -2.74 45.32
CA PHE A 430 -15.75 -3.50 45.74
C PHE A 430 -17.11 -2.84 46.08
N THR A 431 -18.17 -3.51 45.54
CA THR A 431 -19.58 -3.67 46.00
C THR A 431 -20.49 -2.43 45.93
N ILE A 432 -21.74 -2.47 45.44
CA ILE A 432 -22.76 -3.54 45.21
C ILE A 432 -23.33 -3.40 43.80
#